data_AF-A0AAE6IW80-F1
#
_entry.id   AF-A0AAE6IW80-F1
#
_cell.length_a   1.000
_cell.length_b   1.000
_cell.length_c   1.000
_cell.angle_alpha   90.00
_cell.angle_beta   90.00
_cell.angle_gamma   90.00
#
_symmetry.space_group_name_H-M   'P 1'
#
loop_
_entity.id
_entity.type
_entity.pdbx_description
1 polymer ?
#
loop_
_entity_poly.entity_id
_entity_poly.type
_entity_poly.pdbx_seq_one_letter_code
_entity_poly.pdbx_strand_id
1 'polypeptide(L)'
;MRKTKSIHADKKIPIRINHDITQQLHLVFQTLKDSDKVVYFLYIDIDSFKTINEVWGHFAGDHLIEDVADIISSCLNYEDSAFHIGGDEFSVFHGGSKESALALADTILEKVSNTNFIWNENTFNICVSIGIVPITCSTAREQDVINAAQQATLEAYQTGGNAFKLFSPLEMKTYSTENVGLWLQKIQNAVDNDGFVLYKQEIAPLNKELPNKKYEILLRMKDTDGSIIPPDSFIPAAEKYNMIYLIARWVIKHVFASVAKMKEIDHPDKNSVFQY
;
A
#
# COMPACT_ATOMS: atom_id res chain seq x y z
N MET A 1 -55.57 -8.58 -8.79
CA MET A 1 -54.15 -8.97 -8.60
C MET A 1 -53.27 -7.76 -8.89
N ARG A 2 -52.88 -7.00 -7.85
CA ARG A 2 -51.88 -5.92 -7.99
C ARG A 2 -50.51 -6.55 -7.74
N LYS A 3 -49.67 -6.59 -8.77
CA LYS A 3 -48.27 -7.00 -8.67
C LYS A 3 -47.56 -6.06 -7.68
N THR A 4 -47.10 -6.61 -6.58
CA THR A 4 -46.08 -6.01 -5.70
C THR A 4 -44.83 -5.77 -6.53
N LYS A 5 -44.52 -4.50 -6.82
CA LYS A 5 -43.19 -4.09 -7.25
C LYS A 5 -42.25 -4.37 -6.07
N SER A 6 -41.31 -5.30 -6.28
CA SER A 6 -40.21 -5.54 -5.35
C SER A 6 -39.40 -4.26 -5.21
N ILE A 7 -39.34 -3.73 -4.00
CA ILE A 7 -38.46 -2.62 -3.62
C ILE A 7 -37.13 -3.28 -3.28
N HIS A 8 -36.28 -3.52 -4.29
CA HIS A 8 -34.84 -3.65 -4.08
C HIS A 8 -34.24 -2.33 -4.53
N ALA A 9 -34.16 -1.40 -3.58
CA ALA A 9 -33.36 -0.21 -3.77
C ALA A 9 -31.89 -0.65 -3.80
N ASP A 10 -31.17 -0.25 -4.85
CA ASP A 10 -29.72 -0.33 -4.99
C ASP A 10 -29.04 0.36 -3.79
N LYS A 11 -28.85 -0.36 -2.69
CA LYS A 11 -28.09 0.13 -1.55
C LYS A 11 -26.61 -0.11 -1.84
N LYS A 12 -25.96 0.91 -2.42
CA LYS A 12 -24.51 1.05 -2.44
C LYS A 12 -23.95 0.81 -1.03
N ILE A 13 -22.94 -0.04 -0.90
CA ILE A 13 -22.28 -0.32 0.39
C ILE A 13 -21.29 0.82 0.66
N PRO A 14 -21.47 1.61 1.74
CA PRO A 14 -20.62 2.77 1.96
C PRO A 14 -19.18 2.34 2.22
N ILE A 15 -18.24 2.96 1.52
CA ILE A 15 -16.82 2.84 1.84
C ILE A 15 -16.55 3.69 3.08
N ARG A 16 -16.04 3.06 4.13
CA ARG A 16 -15.72 3.73 5.39
C ARG A 16 -14.26 4.17 5.38
N ILE A 17 -13.98 5.38 5.84
CA ILE A 17 -12.59 5.80 6.08
C ILE A 17 -12.07 5.02 7.29
N ASN A 18 -10.96 4.32 7.13
CA ASN A 18 -10.31 3.64 8.24
C ASN A 18 -8.79 3.56 8.07
N HIS A 19 -8.09 4.35 8.88
CA HIS A 19 -6.63 4.38 8.93
C HIS A 19 -6.01 3.20 9.70
N ASP A 20 -6.82 2.35 10.35
CA ASP A 20 -6.37 1.15 11.05
C ASP A 20 -7.09 -0.10 10.51
N ILE A 21 -6.55 -0.62 9.40
CA ILE A 21 -7.04 -1.86 8.77
C ILE A 21 -6.79 -3.10 9.66
N THR A 22 -5.78 -3.04 10.53
CA THR A 22 -5.44 -4.11 11.48
C THR A 22 -6.60 -4.36 12.43
N GLN A 23 -7.29 -3.31 12.89
CA GLN A 23 -8.48 -3.45 13.72
C GLN A 23 -9.61 -4.22 13.01
N GLN A 24 -9.84 -4.00 11.72
CA GLN A 24 -10.90 -4.71 10.99
C GLN A 24 -10.53 -6.18 10.73
N LEU A 25 -9.27 -6.43 10.38
CA LEU A 25 -8.75 -7.79 10.29
C LEU A 25 -8.92 -8.54 11.61
N HIS A 26 -8.65 -7.88 12.74
CA HIS A 26 -8.85 -8.47 14.05
C HIS A 26 -10.32 -8.87 14.29
N LEU A 27 -11.27 -8.02 13.91
CA LEU A 27 -12.70 -8.34 13.99
C LEU A 27 -13.06 -9.54 13.10
N VAL A 28 -12.56 -9.58 11.86
CA VAL A 28 -12.77 -10.73 10.96
C VAL A 28 -12.21 -12.01 11.57
N PHE A 29 -11.00 -11.97 12.14
CA PHE A 29 -10.38 -13.12 12.79
C PHE A 29 -11.23 -13.64 13.95
N GLN A 30 -11.81 -12.74 14.76
CA GLN A 30 -12.72 -13.12 15.83
C GLN A 30 -13.98 -13.81 15.30
N THR A 31 -14.54 -13.36 14.17
CA THR A 31 -15.72 -14.01 13.55
C THR A 31 -15.43 -15.38 12.95
N LEU A 32 -14.15 -15.68 12.67
CA LEU A 32 -13.71 -16.94 12.08
C LEU A 32 -13.19 -17.96 13.09
N LYS A 33 -12.97 -17.56 14.36
CA LYS A 33 -12.68 -18.51 15.45
C LYS A 33 -13.85 -19.49 15.54
N ASP A 34 -13.60 -20.75 15.21
CA ASP A 34 -14.58 -21.86 15.21
C ASP A 34 -15.53 -21.93 13.99
N SER A 35 -15.13 -21.35 12.86
CA SER A 35 -15.89 -21.40 11.60
C SER A 35 -15.04 -21.92 10.44
N ASP A 36 -15.63 -22.76 9.59
CA ASP A 36 -15.04 -23.21 8.31
C ASP A 36 -15.23 -22.19 7.17
N LYS A 37 -15.81 -21.02 7.48
CA LYS A 37 -15.96 -19.93 6.52
C LYS A 37 -14.60 -19.35 6.14
N VAL A 38 -14.54 -18.90 4.90
CA VAL A 38 -13.40 -18.15 4.36
C VAL A 38 -13.86 -16.73 4.07
N VAL A 39 -13.06 -15.75 4.47
CA VAL A 39 -13.22 -14.35 4.08
C VAL A 39 -12.05 -13.99 3.19
N TYR A 40 -12.31 -13.36 2.05
CA TYR A 40 -11.28 -12.89 1.15
C TYR A 40 -11.02 -11.41 1.43
N PHE A 41 -9.76 -11.09 1.71
CA PHE A 41 -9.28 -9.73 1.82
C PHE A 41 -8.72 -9.28 0.48
N LEU A 42 -9.36 -8.30 -0.14
CA LEU A 42 -8.91 -7.65 -1.36
C LEU A 42 -8.27 -6.33 -0.95
N TYR A 43 -7.00 -6.14 -1.31
CA TYR A 43 -6.29 -4.88 -1.23
C TYR A 43 -6.24 -4.29 -2.64
N ILE A 44 -6.64 -3.04 -2.79
CA ILE A 44 -6.85 -2.38 -4.09
C ILE A 44 -6.04 -1.09 -4.10
N ASP A 45 -5.25 -0.89 -5.14
CA ASP A 45 -4.42 0.30 -5.36
C ASP A 45 -4.76 0.92 -6.73
N ILE A 46 -4.84 2.24 -6.81
CA ILE A 46 -5.08 2.96 -8.07
C ILE A 46 -3.78 3.06 -8.86
N ASP A 47 -3.73 2.42 -10.03
CA ASP A 47 -2.53 2.37 -10.84
C ASP A 47 -2.07 3.78 -11.25
N SER A 48 -0.79 4.07 -11.04
CA SER A 48 -0.17 5.35 -11.41
C SER A 48 -0.82 6.60 -10.78
N PHE A 49 -1.49 6.48 -9.62
CA PHE A 49 -2.14 7.61 -8.94
C PHE A 49 -1.21 8.80 -8.71
N LYS A 50 0.04 8.55 -8.32
CA LYS A 50 1.05 9.61 -8.17
C LYS A 50 1.24 10.41 -9.46
N THR A 51 1.37 9.73 -10.60
CA THR A 51 1.51 10.36 -11.92
C THR A 51 0.27 11.20 -12.25
N ILE A 52 -0.92 10.72 -11.91
CA ILE A 52 -2.18 11.46 -12.10
C ILE A 52 -2.16 12.76 -11.29
N ASN A 53 -1.77 12.70 -10.02
CA ASN A 53 -1.63 13.88 -9.18
C ASN A 53 -0.57 14.87 -9.70
N GLU A 54 0.55 14.36 -10.21
CA GLU A 54 1.62 15.20 -10.78
C GLU A 54 1.17 15.93 -12.05
N VAL A 55 0.35 15.29 -12.89
CA VAL A 55 -0.10 15.86 -14.17
C VAL A 55 -1.34 16.75 -13.99
N TRP A 56 -2.30 16.34 -13.17
CA TRP A 56 -3.64 16.94 -13.10
C TRP A 56 -3.97 17.63 -11.77
N GLY A 57 -3.05 17.53 -10.80
CA GLY A 57 -3.17 18.13 -9.48
C GLY A 57 -3.98 17.28 -8.50
N HIS A 58 -3.80 17.54 -7.21
CA HIS A 58 -4.43 16.78 -6.13
C HIS A 58 -5.95 16.78 -6.17
N PHE A 59 -6.58 17.87 -6.62
CA PHE A 59 -8.04 17.90 -6.77
C PHE A 59 -8.58 16.85 -7.76
N ALA A 60 -7.79 16.54 -8.80
CA ALA A 60 -8.14 15.48 -9.76
C ALA A 60 -8.01 14.10 -9.10
N GLY A 61 -6.95 13.90 -8.30
CA GLY A 61 -6.75 12.67 -7.54
C GLY A 61 -7.83 12.46 -6.47
N ASP A 62 -8.21 13.49 -5.74
CA ASP A 62 -9.28 13.43 -4.74
C ASP A 62 -10.62 13.03 -5.40
N HIS A 63 -10.94 13.62 -6.55
CA HIS A 63 -12.13 13.25 -7.30
C HIS A 63 -12.05 11.82 -7.86
N LEU A 64 -10.85 11.39 -8.25
CA LEU A 64 -10.62 10.01 -8.67
C LEU A 64 -10.84 8.99 -7.55
N ILE A 65 -10.41 9.32 -6.33
CA ILE A 65 -10.68 8.49 -5.14
C ILE A 65 -12.19 8.35 -4.94
N GLU A 66 -12.95 9.44 -5.06
CA GLU A 66 -14.42 9.41 -4.94
C GLU A 66 -15.07 8.51 -6.00
N ASP A 67 -14.68 8.64 -7.26
CA ASP A 67 -15.22 7.83 -8.36
C ASP A 67 -14.88 6.35 -8.21
N VAL A 68 -13.63 6.02 -7.89
CA VAL A 68 -13.20 4.63 -7.63
C VAL A 68 -13.94 4.06 -6.43
N ALA A 69 -14.13 4.85 -5.37
CA ALA A 69 -14.90 4.43 -4.20
C ALA A 69 -16.35 4.09 -4.57
N ASP A 70 -16.97 4.92 -5.42
CA ASP A 70 -18.34 4.71 -5.89
C ASP A 70 -18.47 3.46 -6.77
N ILE A 71 -17.48 3.20 -7.62
CA ILE A 71 -17.40 2.00 -8.45
C ILE A 71 -17.28 0.76 -7.58
N ILE A 72 -16.30 0.73 -6.67
CA ILE A 72 -16.10 -0.39 -5.73
C ILE A 72 -17.39 -0.63 -4.96
N SER A 73 -17.99 0.40 -4.35
CA SER A 73 -19.24 0.34 -3.61
C SER A 73 -20.39 -0.31 -4.39
N SER A 74 -20.47 -0.07 -5.70
CA SER A 74 -21.49 -0.63 -6.59
C SER A 74 -21.29 -2.11 -6.94
N CYS A 75 -20.12 -2.67 -6.66
CA CYS A 75 -19.80 -4.08 -6.91
C CYS A 75 -20.07 -4.97 -5.69
N LEU A 76 -20.22 -4.37 -4.51
CA LEU A 76 -20.28 -5.08 -3.24
C LEU A 76 -21.67 -5.65 -2.94
N ASN A 77 -21.68 -6.83 -2.32
CA ASN A 77 -22.88 -7.44 -1.76
C ASN A 77 -23.16 -6.91 -0.35
N TYR A 78 -24.36 -7.18 0.16
CA TYR A 78 -24.79 -6.75 1.50
C TYR A 78 -23.89 -7.27 2.64
N GLU A 79 -23.25 -8.42 2.46
CA GLU A 79 -22.37 -9.03 3.45
C GLU A 79 -20.92 -8.53 3.37
N ASP A 80 -20.60 -7.79 2.30
CA ASP A 80 -19.25 -7.26 2.09
C ASP A 80 -19.03 -5.99 2.92
N SER A 81 -17.78 -5.72 3.24
CA SER A 81 -17.38 -4.44 3.84
C SER A 81 -16.18 -3.87 3.11
N ALA A 82 -16.16 -2.55 2.96
CA ALA A 82 -15.09 -1.86 2.26
C ALA A 82 -14.61 -0.62 3.02
N PHE A 83 -13.32 -0.37 2.91
CA PHE A 83 -12.64 0.71 3.60
C PHE A 83 -11.68 1.45 2.67
N HIS A 84 -11.65 2.78 2.79
CA HIS A 84 -10.58 3.61 2.25
C HIS A 84 -9.50 3.72 3.34
N ILE A 85 -8.31 3.20 3.05
CA ILE A 85 -7.22 3.09 4.02
C ILE A 85 -6.49 4.44 4.11
N GLY A 86 -6.19 5.00 2.95
CA GLY A 86 -5.52 6.29 2.77
C GLY A 86 -4.95 6.39 1.36
N GLY A 87 -4.73 7.62 0.87
CA GLY A 87 -4.22 7.84 -0.48
C GLY A 87 -5.10 7.18 -1.54
N ASP A 88 -4.47 6.35 -2.38
CA ASP A 88 -5.01 5.53 -3.45
C ASP A 88 -5.46 4.12 -3.02
N GLU A 89 -5.40 3.81 -1.73
CA GLU A 89 -5.54 2.44 -1.23
C GLU A 89 -6.93 2.17 -0.65
N PHE A 90 -7.54 1.07 -1.11
CA PHE A 90 -8.81 0.56 -0.62
C PHE A 90 -8.67 -0.89 -0.16
N SER A 91 -9.59 -1.32 0.69
CA SER A 91 -9.75 -2.72 1.06
C SER A 91 -11.20 -3.17 1.01
N VAL A 92 -11.39 -4.44 0.69
CA VAL A 92 -12.68 -5.11 0.73
C VAL A 92 -12.54 -6.44 1.47
N PHE A 93 -13.46 -6.71 2.39
CA PHE A 93 -13.67 -8.05 2.96
C PHE A 93 -14.89 -8.66 2.31
N HIS A 94 -14.68 -9.76 1.60
CA HIS A 94 -15.71 -10.49 0.89
C HIS A 94 -15.91 -11.88 1.51
N GLY A 95 -17.13 -12.18 1.95
CA GLY A 95 -17.51 -13.51 2.41
C GLY A 95 -17.99 -14.36 1.24
N GLY A 96 -17.45 -15.57 1.05
CA GLY A 96 -17.90 -16.41 -0.06
C GLY A 96 -16.91 -17.49 -0.48
N SER A 97 -17.03 -17.92 -1.74
CA SER A 97 -16.09 -18.87 -2.34
C SER A 97 -14.91 -18.14 -2.98
N LYS A 98 -13.87 -18.89 -3.31
CA LYS A 98 -12.74 -18.35 -4.08
C LYS A 98 -13.24 -17.73 -5.38
N GLU A 99 -14.10 -18.43 -6.09
CA GLU A 99 -14.61 -18.04 -7.40
C GLU A 99 -15.43 -16.76 -7.32
N SER A 100 -16.21 -16.56 -6.24
CA SER A 100 -16.94 -15.30 -6.05
C SER A 100 -16.01 -14.12 -5.74
N ALA A 101 -14.95 -14.34 -4.97
CA ALA A 101 -13.93 -13.31 -4.73
C ALA A 101 -13.18 -12.92 -6.00
N LEU A 102 -12.82 -13.91 -6.83
CA LEU A 102 -12.18 -13.65 -8.13
C LEU A 102 -13.12 -12.90 -9.08
N ALA A 103 -14.40 -13.31 -9.15
CA ALA A 103 -15.41 -12.62 -9.96
C ALA A 103 -15.66 -11.18 -9.49
N LEU A 104 -15.63 -10.93 -8.18
CA LEU A 104 -15.70 -9.57 -7.62
C LEU A 104 -14.50 -8.74 -8.07
N ALA A 105 -13.29 -9.27 -7.98
CA ALA A 105 -12.08 -8.58 -8.42
C ALA A 105 -12.14 -8.26 -9.93
N ASP A 106 -12.49 -9.23 -10.77
CA ASP A 106 -12.71 -9.02 -12.21
C ASP A 106 -13.74 -7.92 -12.48
N THR A 107 -14.87 -7.94 -11.76
CA THR A 107 -15.93 -6.92 -11.91
C THR A 107 -15.43 -5.53 -11.55
N ILE A 108 -14.62 -5.41 -10.50
CA ILE A 108 -14.00 -4.13 -10.10
C ILE A 108 -13.05 -3.65 -11.20
N LEU A 109 -12.14 -4.50 -11.68
CA LEU A 109 -11.21 -4.18 -12.76
C LEU A 109 -11.95 -3.70 -14.02
N GLU A 110 -12.95 -4.46 -14.47
CA GLU A 110 -13.75 -4.14 -15.65
C GLU A 110 -14.51 -2.82 -15.47
N LYS A 111 -15.15 -2.57 -14.33
CA LYS A 111 -15.89 -1.32 -14.13
C LYS A 111 -14.98 -0.11 -14.04
N VAL A 112 -13.85 -0.21 -13.35
CA VAL A 112 -12.88 0.90 -13.27
C VAL A 112 -12.32 1.20 -14.66
N SER A 113 -11.82 0.18 -15.37
CA SER A 113 -11.19 0.36 -16.69
C SER A 113 -12.15 0.80 -17.79
N ASN A 114 -13.44 0.48 -17.69
CA ASN A 114 -14.47 0.96 -18.61
C ASN A 114 -15.10 2.30 -18.21
N THR A 115 -14.76 2.84 -17.03
CA THR A 115 -15.24 4.16 -16.61
C THR A 115 -14.34 5.23 -17.21
N ASN A 116 -14.95 6.08 -18.05
CA ASN A 116 -14.31 7.29 -18.54
C ASN A 116 -14.25 8.31 -17.42
N PHE A 117 -13.08 8.49 -16.82
CA PHE A 117 -12.89 9.57 -15.85
C PHE A 117 -12.71 10.89 -16.61
N ILE A 118 -13.47 11.92 -16.22
CA ILE A 118 -13.49 13.22 -16.89
C ILE A 118 -12.98 14.30 -15.95
N TRP A 119 -11.92 14.99 -16.35
CA TRP A 119 -11.37 16.13 -15.61
C TRP A 119 -10.97 17.26 -16.55
N ASN A 120 -11.52 18.47 -16.32
CA ASN A 120 -11.23 19.66 -17.13
C ASN A 120 -11.29 19.37 -18.65
N GLU A 121 -12.39 18.77 -19.11
CA GLU A 121 -12.64 18.39 -20.51
C GLU A 121 -11.73 17.27 -21.09
N ASN A 122 -10.84 16.69 -20.28
CA ASN A 122 -10.04 15.54 -20.67
C ASN A 122 -10.68 14.25 -20.17
N THR A 123 -10.70 13.22 -21.02
CA THR A 123 -11.13 11.87 -20.66
C THR A 123 -9.93 10.96 -20.53
N PHE A 124 -9.88 10.16 -19.47
CA PHE A 124 -8.84 9.16 -19.28
C PHE A 124 -9.38 7.86 -18.70
N ASN A 125 -8.64 6.80 -19.00
CA ASN A 125 -8.90 5.47 -18.47
C ASN A 125 -8.03 5.29 -17.25
N ILE A 126 -8.64 4.81 -16.17
CA ILE A 126 -7.96 4.47 -14.93
C ILE A 126 -8.00 2.97 -14.76
N CYS A 127 -6.98 2.44 -14.11
CA CYS A 127 -6.89 1.03 -13.77
C CYS A 127 -6.62 0.92 -12.26
N VAL A 128 -6.92 -0.26 -11.71
CA VAL A 128 -6.51 -0.62 -10.35
C VAL A 128 -5.80 -1.96 -10.37
N SER A 129 -4.94 -2.18 -9.39
CA SER A 129 -4.30 -3.47 -9.12
C SER A 129 -4.84 -4.05 -7.83
N ILE A 130 -5.12 -5.35 -7.81
CA ILE A 130 -5.82 -6.00 -6.68
C ILE A 130 -5.04 -7.22 -6.15
N GLY A 131 -4.61 -7.17 -4.90
CA GLY A 131 -4.10 -8.32 -4.17
C GLY A 131 -5.20 -9.01 -3.37
N ILE A 132 -5.35 -10.33 -3.53
CA ILE A 132 -6.41 -11.12 -2.89
C ILE A 132 -5.79 -12.13 -1.94
N VAL A 133 -6.21 -12.14 -0.67
CA VAL A 133 -5.70 -13.05 0.35
C VAL A 133 -6.86 -13.78 1.04
N PRO A 134 -6.87 -15.13 1.07
CA PRO A 134 -7.84 -15.87 1.85
C PRO A 134 -7.52 -15.79 3.35
N ILE A 135 -8.53 -15.47 4.15
CA ILE A 135 -8.51 -15.49 5.61
C ILE A 135 -9.37 -16.67 6.08
N THR A 136 -8.75 -17.55 6.86
CA THR A 136 -9.36 -18.74 7.45
C THR A 136 -9.16 -18.74 8.97
N CYS A 137 -9.79 -19.68 9.67
CA CYS A 137 -9.54 -19.92 11.09
C CYS A 137 -8.08 -20.31 11.41
N SER A 138 -7.30 -20.72 10.40
CA SER A 138 -5.89 -21.09 10.53
C SER A 138 -4.92 -19.97 10.13
N THR A 139 -5.41 -18.81 9.68
CA THR A 139 -4.59 -17.63 9.39
C THR A 139 -3.95 -17.12 10.67
N ALA A 140 -2.61 -16.97 10.66
CA ALA A 140 -1.84 -16.80 11.89
C ALA A 140 -1.94 -15.38 12.49
N ARG A 141 -1.77 -14.33 11.66
CA ARG A 141 -1.70 -12.94 12.12
C ARG A 141 -2.24 -11.97 11.09
N GLU A 142 -2.83 -10.89 11.57
CA GLU A 142 -3.40 -9.79 10.77
C GLU A 142 -2.33 -9.15 9.88
N GLN A 143 -1.14 -8.87 10.42
CA GLN A 143 -0.04 -8.26 9.66
C GLN A 143 0.43 -9.13 8.48
N ASP A 144 0.39 -10.46 8.64
CA ASP A 144 0.82 -11.37 7.58
C ASP A 144 -0.16 -11.31 6.39
N VAL A 145 -1.46 -11.08 6.66
CA VAL A 145 -2.48 -10.85 5.65
C VAL A 145 -2.25 -9.53 4.90
N ILE A 146 -1.97 -8.45 5.63
CA ILE A 146 -1.71 -7.12 5.03
C ILE A 146 -0.51 -7.20 4.09
N ASN A 147 0.62 -7.72 4.59
CA ASN A 147 1.86 -7.82 3.81
C ASN A 147 1.67 -8.69 2.56
N ALA A 148 0.98 -9.84 2.70
CA ALA A 148 0.67 -10.71 1.58
C ALA A 148 -0.22 -10.03 0.53
N ALA A 149 -1.20 -9.24 0.97
CA ALA A 149 -2.10 -8.54 0.06
C ALA A 149 -1.39 -7.40 -0.67
N GLN A 150 -0.56 -6.63 0.03
CA GLN A 150 0.26 -5.57 -0.57
C GLN A 150 1.25 -6.15 -1.59
N GLN A 151 1.91 -7.26 -1.28
CA GLN A 151 2.78 -7.94 -2.24
C GLN A 151 2.00 -8.44 -3.45
N ALA A 152 0.86 -9.09 -3.26
CA ALA A 152 0.03 -9.55 -4.37
C ALA A 152 -0.43 -8.38 -5.26
N THR A 153 -0.77 -7.24 -4.65
CA THR A 153 -1.13 -6.01 -5.37
C THR A 153 0.04 -5.49 -6.20
N LEU A 154 1.24 -5.45 -5.61
CA LEU A 154 2.47 -5.06 -6.31
C LEU A 154 2.80 -6.00 -7.48
N GLU A 155 2.66 -7.32 -7.28
CA GLU A 155 2.85 -8.30 -8.34
C GLU A 155 1.83 -8.10 -9.47
N ALA A 156 0.57 -7.83 -9.14
CA ALA A 156 -0.47 -7.52 -10.13
C ALA A 156 -0.10 -6.26 -10.93
N TYR A 157 0.31 -5.18 -10.25
CA TYR A 157 0.76 -3.95 -10.89
C TYR A 157 1.94 -4.20 -11.84
N GLN A 158 2.92 -5.02 -11.43
CA GLN A 158 4.09 -5.35 -12.25
C GLN A 158 3.78 -6.16 -13.52
N THR A 159 2.60 -6.78 -13.62
CA THR A 159 2.15 -7.44 -14.86
C THR A 159 1.64 -6.48 -15.94
N GLY A 160 1.61 -5.18 -15.66
CA GLY A 160 1.13 -4.13 -16.56
C GLY A 160 -0.06 -3.34 -16.02
N GLY A 161 -0.41 -3.50 -14.75
CA GLY A 161 -1.60 -2.90 -14.14
C GLY A 161 -2.90 -3.56 -14.59
N ASN A 162 -4.02 -3.05 -14.10
CA ASN A 162 -5.37 -3.54 -14.38
C ASN A 162 -5.53 -5.06 -14.20
N ALA A 163 -4.98 -5.58 -13.10
CA ALA A 163 -4.90 -7.00 -12.85
C ALA A 163 -5.16 -7.32 -11.39
N PHE A 164 -5.51 -8.57 -11.11
CA PHE A 164 -5.54 -9.07 -9.75
C PHE A 164 -4.58 -10.25 -9.58
N LYS A 165 -4.12 -10.46 -8.35
CA LYS A 165 -3.31 -11.62 -7.97
C LYS A 165 -3.91 -12.25 -6.71
N LEU A 166 -4.26 -13.52 -6.80
CA LEU A 166 -4.57 -14.32 -5.62
C LEU A 166 -3.28 -14.84 -5.00
N PHE A 167 -3.04 -14.46 -3.75
CA PHE A 167 -1.93 -14.93 -2.95
C PHE A 167 -2.12 -16.40 -2.56
N SER A 168 -1.06 -17.20 -2.71
CA SER A 168 -1.12 -18.63 -2.40
C SER A 168 -0.86 -18.89 -0.91
N PRO A 169 -1.65 -19.75 -0.23
CA PRO A 169 -1.36 -20.17 1.15
C PRO A 169 0.01 -20.83 1.34
N LEU A 170 0.59 -21.41 0.28
CA LEU A 170 1.97 -21.91 0.29
C LEU A 170 2.97 -20.76 0.48
N GLU A 171 2.73 -19.62 -0.17
CA GLU A 171 3.54 -18.40 -0.03
C GLU A 171 3.35 -17.81 1.39
N MET A 172 2.15 -17.91 1.97
CA MET A 172 1.87 -17.41 3.33
C MET A 172 2.68 -18.14 4.42
N LYS A 173 2.89 -19.46 4.29
CA LYS A 173 3.71 -20.24 5.23
C LYS A 173 5.19 -19.86 5.20
N THR A 174 5.70 -19.53 4.02
CA THR A 174 7.05 -19.00 3.81
C THR A 174 7.18 -17.63 4.49
N TYR A 175 6.19 -16.75 4.32
CA TYR A 175 6.17 -15.44 4.98
C TYR A 175 6.03 -15.50 6.51
N SER A 176 5.24 -16.43 7.05
CA SER A 176 4.95 -16.48 8.50
C SER A 176 6.02 -17.18 9.34
N THR A 177 6.78 -18.12 8.76
CA THR A 177 7.66 -19.03 9.51
C THR A 177 9.15 -18.77 9.27
N GLU A 178 9.53 -18.25 8.09
CA GLU A 178 10.94 -18.02 7.76
C GLU A 178 11.40 -16.58 8.04
N ASN A 179 10.49 -15.59 8.08
CA ASN A 179 10.88 -14.17 8.14
C ASN A 179 11.06 -13.56 9.54
N VAL A 180 10.65 -14.22 10.62
CA VAL A 180 10.75 -13.66 11.99
C VAL A 180 12.21 -13.53 12.44
N GLY A 181 13.02 -14.57 12.22
CA GLY A 181 14.46 -14.53 12.51
C GLY A 181 15.25 -13.72 11.49
N LEU A 182 14.84 -13.78 10.21
CA LEU A 182 15.56 -13.14 9.11
C LEU A 182 15.48 -11.62 9.18
N TRP A 183 14.31 -11.00 9.41
CA TRP A 183 14.23 -9.54 9.50
C TRP A 183 14.93 -9.00 10.74
N LEU A 184 14.81 -9.69 11.87
CA LEU A 184 15.51 -9.30 13.10
C LEU A 184 17.03 -9.33 12.88
N GLN A 185 17.56 -10.37 12.25
CA GLN A 185 18.97 -10.46 11.88
C GLN A 185 19.37 -9.42 10.82
N LYS A 186 18.57 -9.23 9.76
CA LYS A 186 18.84 -8.27 8.68
C LYS A 186 18.87 -6.84 9.20
N ILE A 187 17.88 -6.43 10.00
CA ILE A 187 17.82 -5.08 10.59
C ILE A 187 18.99 -4.88 11.54
N GLN A 188 19.27 -5.84 12.44
CA GLN A 188 20.41 -5.73 13.35
C GLN A 188 21.74 -5.62 12.60
N ASN A 189 21.93 -6.47 11.58
CA ASN A 189 23.10 -6.43 10.71
C ASN A 189 23.22 -5.08 9.98
N ALA A 190 22.12 -4.54 9.47
CA ALA A 190 22.13 -3.24 8.79
C ALA A 190 22.45 -2.07 9.74
N VAL A 191 21.99 -2.13 10.99
CA VAL A 191 22.35 -1.16 12.04
C VAL A 191 23.84 -1.25 12.38
N ASP A 192 24.37 -2.45 12.54
CA ASP A 192 25.74 -2.68 13.04
C ASP A 192 26.83 -2.52 11.95
N ASN A 193 26.49 -2.82 10.69
CA ASN A 193 27.44 -2.84 9.57
C ASN A 193 27.13 -1.80 8.48
N ASP A 194 26.45 -0.70 8.83
CA ASP A 194 26.09 0.39 7.91
C ASP A 194 25.39 -0.09 6.63
N GLY A 195 24.49 -1.07 6.79
CA GLY A 195 23.68 -1.63 5.71
C GLY A 195 22.51 -0.73 5.29
N PHE A 196 22.33 0.41 5.92
CA PHE A 196 21.36 1.41 5.49
C PHE A 196 22.00 2.46 4.58
N VAL A 197 21.18 3.06 3.72
CA VAL A 197 21.55 4.22 2.92
C VAL A 197 20.47 5.29 2.97
N LEU A 198 20.91 6.54 2.85
CA LEU A 198 20.06 7.72 2.91
C LEU A 198 19.94 8.33 1.53
N TYR A 199 18.73 8.30 1.00
CA TYR A 199 18.35 9.05 -0.18
C TYR A 199 17.88 10.43 0.26
N LYS A 200 17.90 11.39 -0.67
CA LYS A 200 17.35 12.72 -0.45
C LYS A 200 16.43 13.11 -1.60
N GLN A 201 15.31 13.72 -1.27
CA GLN A 201 14.38 14.28 -2.24
C GLN A 201 14.28 15.79 -2.02
N GLU A 202 14.50 16.59 -3.06
CA GLU A 202 14.42 18.05 -2.97
C GLU A 202 12.97 18.49 -2.82
N ILE A 203 12.70 19.37 -1.85
CA ILE A 203 11.40 20.01 -1.67
C ILE A 203 11.48 21.40 -2.31
N ALA A 204 10.96 21.51 -3.53
CA ALA A 204 11.00 22.72 -4.33
C ALA A 204 9.82 23.66 -3.99
N PRO A 205 10.04 24.98 -3.92
CA PRO A 205 8.97 25.94 -3.71
C PRO A 205 8.24 26.27 -5.02
N LEU A 206 6.92 26.44 -4.93
CA LEU A 206 6.08 26.72 -6.11
C LEU A 206 6.13 28.18 -6.58
N ASN A 207 6.28 29.13 -5.64
CA ASN A 207 5.97 30.54 -5.92
C ASN A 207 7.15 31.52 -5.74
N LYS A 208 8.24 31.13 -5.06
CA LYS A 208 9.47 31.92 -4.86
C LYS A 208 10.65 30.99 -4.60
N GLU A 209 11.85 31.32 -5.09
CA GLU A 209 13.07 30.62 -4.65
C GLU A 209 13.17 30.70 -3.12
N LEU A 210 13.29 29.54 -2.46
CA LEU A 210 13.57 29.48 -1.04
C LEU A 210 15.02 29.93 -0.85
N PRO A 211 15.32 30.77 0.15
CA PRO A 211 16.69 31.20 0.40
C PRO A 211 17.62 30.02 0.74
N ASN A 212 17.06 28.90 1.20
CA ASN A 212 17.78 27.66 1.47
C ASN A 212 17.06 26.47 0.84
N LYS A 213 17.81 25.59 0.17
CA LYS A 213 17.27 24.32 -0.34
C LYS A 213 16.78 23.44 0.81
N LYS A 214 15.63 22.80 0.63
CA LYS A 214 15.05 21.85 1.58
C LYS A 214 15.10 20.44 1.00
N TYR A 215 15.38 19.47 1.85
CA TYR A 215 15.44 18.07 1.46
C TYR A 215 14.69 17.21 2.46
N GLU A 216 13.91 16.26 1.96
CA GLU A 216 13.42 15.11 2.71
C GLU A 216 14.48 14.00 2.67
N ILE A 217 14.73 13.34 3.79
CA ILE A 217 15.65 12.21 3.88
C ILE A 217 14.84 10.91 3.88
N LEU A 218 15.17 10.03 2.95
CA LEU A 218 14.46 8.78 2.73
C LEU A 218 15.39 7.61 3.04
N LEU A 219 15.01 6.78 4.01
CA LEU A 219 15.78 5.60 4.38
C LEU A 219 15.59 4.46 3.37
N ARG A 220 16.67 3.76 3.08
CA ARG A 220 16.66 2.48 2.35
C ARG A 220 17.62 1.51 3.02
N MET A 221 17.39 0.22 2.83
CA MET A 221 18.30 -0.83 3.29
C MET A 221 18.96 -1.51 2.10
N LYS A 222 20.23 -1.89 2.21
CA LYS A 222 20.94 -2.72 1.25
C LYS A 222 20.79 -4.17 1.64
N ASP A 223 20.48 -5.02 0.67
CA ASP A 223 20.57 -6.46 0.87
C ASP A 223 22.01 -6.96 0.63
N THR A 224 22.27 -8.23 0.94
CA THR A 224 23.60 -8.86 0.84
C THR A 224 24.15 -8.91 -0.58
N ASP A 225 23.27 -8.86 -1.59
CA ASP A 225 23.64 -8.80 -3.02
C ASP A 225 23.81 -7.35 -3.53
N GLY A 226 23.63 -6.36 -2.65
CA GLY A 226 23.72 -4.94 -2.97
C GLY A 226 22.42 -4.31 -3.49
N SER A 227 21.34 -5.09 -3.64
CA SER A 227 20.02 -4.57 -4.03
C SER A 227 19.44 -3.64 -2.94
N ILE A 228 18.55 -2.74 -3.35
CA ILE A 228 17.89 -1.79 -2.46
C ILE A 228 16.53 -2.32 -2.03
N ILE A 229 16.35 -2.45 -0.71
CA ILE A 229 15.10 -2.81 -0.06
C ILE A 229 14.38 -1.52 0.39
N PRO A 230 13.11 -1.32 -0.03
CA PRO A 230 12.33 -0.16 0.38
C PRO A 230 11.88 -0.25 1.85
N PRO A 231 11.61 0.90 2.50
CA PRO A 231 11.20 0.95 3.91
C PRO A 231 9.95 0.12 4.20
N ASP A 232 8.98 0.10 3.29
CA ASP A 232 7.70 -0.59 3.48
C ASP A 232 7.88 -2.10 3.69
N SER A 233 9.00 -2.68 3.21
CA SER A 233 9.33 -4.08 3.42
C SER A 233 9.85 -4.40 4.83
N PHE A 234 10.49 -3.45 5.53
CA PHE A 234 11.17 -3.73 6.80
C PHE A 234 10.71 -2.86 7.98
N ILE A 235 10.10 -1.70 7.76
CA ILE A 235 9.59 -0.82 8.82
C ILE A 235 8.50 -1.52 9.65
N PRO A 236 7.51 -2.23 9.06
CA PRO A 236 6.51 -2.96 9.85
C PRO A 236 7.15 -4.00 10.79
N ALA A 237 8.20 -4.68 10.32
CA ALA A 237 8.97 -5.60 11.15
C ALA A 237 9.75 -4.86 12.26
N ALA A 238 10.40 -3.74 11.92
CA ALA A 238 11.12 -2.93 12.88
C ALA A 238 10.21 -2.39 13.99
N GLU A 239 8.98 -1.97 13.68
CA GLU A 239 8.02 -1.51 14.69
C GLU A 239 7.52 -2.66 15.56
N LYS A 240 7.12 -3.78 14.93
CA LYS A 240 6.67 -4.99 15.62
C LYS A 240 7.67 -5.54 16.63
N TYR A 241 8.96 -5.52 16.28
CA TYR A 241 10.03 -5.99 17.16
C TYR A 241 10.70 -4.88 17.98
N ASN A 242 10.10 -3.69 17.97
CA ASN A 242 10.60 -2.53 18.68
C ASN A 242 12.07 -2.22 18.31
N MET A 243 12.48 -2.42 17.06
CA MET A 243 13.80 -2.05 16.54
C MET A 243 13.79 -0.70 15.83
N ILE A 244 12.60 -0.09 15.65
CA ILE A 244 12.45 1.22 14.99
C ILE A 244 13.31 2.31 15.64
N TYR A 245 13.55 2.25 16.95
CA TYR A 245 14.43 3.19 17.64
C TYR A 245 15.91 3.03 17.25
N LEU A 246 16.37 1.81 16.93
CA LEU A 246 17.74 1.57 16.46
C LEU A 246 17.95 2.22 15.10
N ILE A 247 16.97 2.04 14.22
CA ILE A 247 16.93 2.64 12.89
C ILE A 247 16.91 4.17 13.01
N ALA A 248 16.02 4.74 13.82
CA ALA A 248 15.94 6.18 14.03
C ALA A 248 17.26 6.78 14.53
N ARG A 249 17.92 6.13 15.50
CA ARG A 249 19.24 6.54 16.00
C ARG A 249 20.31 6.48 14.91
N TRP A 250 20.31 5.41 14.12
CA TRP A 250 21.22 5.27 12.99
C TRP A 250 21.01 6.40 11.98
N VAL A 251 19.76 6.69 11.59
CA VAL A 251 19.41 7.76 10.65
C VAL A 251 19.88 9.12 11.16
N ILE A 252 19.53 9.50 12.40
CA ILE A 252 19.88 10.81 12.97
C ILE A 252 21.41 10.98 13.00
N LYS A 253 22.15 9.95 13.45
CA LYS A 253 23.60 9.96 13.49
C LYS A 253 24.21 10.21 12.10
N HIS A 254 23.72 9.50 11.08
CA HIS A 254 24.26 9.57 9.72
C HIS A 254 23.87 10.85 8.97
N VAL A 255 22.65 11.35 9.21
CA VAL A 255 22.22 12.65 8.68
C VAL A 255 23.10 13.76 9.26
N PHE A 256 23.28 13.81 10.58
CA PHE A 256 24.10 14.85 11.20
C PHE A 256 25.58 14.75 10.81
N ALA A 257 26.14 13.55 10.73
CA ALA A 257 27.50 13.36 10.21
C ALA A 257 27.64 13.86 8.77
N SER A 258 26.66 13.56 7.91
CA SER A 258 26.63 14.03 6.52
C SER A 258 26.53 15.56 6.42
N VAL A 259 25.65 16.18 7.21
CA VAL A 259 25.49 17.65 7.25
C VAL A 259 26.74 18.34 7.81
N ALA A 260 27.40 17.76 8.82
CA ALA A 260 28.64 18.30 9.36
C ALA A 260 29.76 18.31 8.31
N LYS A 261 29.92 17.22 7.55
CA LYS A 261 30.86 17.16 6.42
C LYS A 261 30.57 18.21 5.34
N MET A 262 29.30 18.53 5.08
CA MET A 262 28.96 19.60 4.12
C MET A 262 29.38 20.99 4.58
N LYS A 263 29.32 21.28 5.90
CA LYS A 263 29.76 22.58 6.44
C LYS A 263 31.27 22.79 6.39
N GLU A 264 32.06 21.71 6.31
CA GLU A 264 33.51 21.78 6.13
C GLU A 264 33.93 22.03 4.68
N ILE A 265 33.03 21.83 3.70
CA ILE A 265 33.33 21.89 2.24
C ILE A 265 32.84 23.23 1.62
N ASP A 266 32.44 24.22 2.40
CA ASP A 266 31.99 25.53 1.88
C ASP A 266 33.19 26.43 1.48
N HIS A 267 33.97 25.96 0.50
CA HIS A 267 34.61 26.81 -0.50
C HIS A 267 33.82 26.66 -1.81
N PRO A 268 33.63 27.74 -2.59
CA PRO A 268 32.65 27.77 -3.65
C PRO A 268 33.23 27.12 -4.90
N ASP A 269 33.20 25.80 -5.00
CA ASP A 269 33.13 25.21 -6.32
C ASP A 269 32.42 23.86 -6.39
N LYS A 270 31.68 23.72 -7.48
CA LYS A 270 30.75 22.66 -7.83
C LYS A 270 31.47 21.32 -7.99
N ASN A 271 31.05 20.29 -7.25
CA ASN A 271 30.67 18.97 -7.79
C ASN A 271 30.47 17.90 -6.69
N SER A 272 29.24 17.34 -6.66
CA SER A 272 28.93 15.91 -6.41
C SER A 272 29.55 15.20 -5.19
N VAL A 273 28.74 14.94 -4.13
CA VAL A 273 29.08 13.95 -3.07
C VAL A 273 27.93 12.98 -2.73
N PHE A 274 26.72 13.17 -3.26
CA PHE A 274 25.66 12.15 -3.18
C PHE A 274 25.64 11.37 -4.49
N GLN A 275 26.21 10.16 -4.49
CA GLN A 275 26.14 9.28 -5.66
C GLN A 275 24.79 8.53 -5.73
N TYR A 276 24.38 8.29 -6.98
CA TYR A 276 23.18 7.60 -7.44
C TYR A 276 23.10 6.14 -6.99
#